data_AF-A0A5C9E8V8-F1
#
_entry.id   AF-A0A5C9E8V8-F1
#
_cell.length_a   1.000
_cell.length_b   1.000
_cell.length_c   1.000
_cell.angle_alpha   90.00
_cell.angle_beta   90.00
_cell.angle_gamma   90.00
#
_symmetry.space_group_name_H-M   'P 1'
#
loop_
_entity.id
_entity.type
_entity.pdbx_description
1 polymer ?
#
loop_
_entity_poly.entity_id
_entity_poly.type
_entity_poly.pdbx_seq_one_letter_code
_entity_poly.pdbx_strand_id
1 'polypeptide(L)'
;MIFELALLVAIYSIWTLSLVYSMVASEEVSLTVATLPFIVTFPFGLLISASAEAFMPGIFQIDILLTAVVGILLFVRWVMAIVGE
;
A
#
# COMPACT_ATOMS: atom_id res chain seq x y z
N MET A 1 16.09 9.15 -12.31
CA MET A 1 15.35 9.50 -11.08
C MET A 1 13.98 10.13 -11.33
N ILE A 2 13.88 11.31 -11.95
CA ILE A 2 12.58 12.00 -12.12
C ILE A 2 11.57 11.20 -12.94
N PHE A 3 12.02 10.48 -13.97
CA PHE A 3 11.16 9.67 -14.80
C PHE A 3 10.63 8.41 -14.09
N GLU A 4 11.50 7.71 -13.34
CA GLU A 4 11.05 6.55 -12.55
C GLU A 4 10.07 6.96 -11.45
N LEU A 5 10.32 8.10 -10.79
CA LEU A 5 9.41 8.64 -9.76
C LEU A 5 8.05 9.01 -10.35
N ALA A 6 8.03 9.67 -11.51
CA ALA A 6 6.79 10.05 -12.19
C ALA A 6 5.96 8.82 -12.61
N LEU A 7 6.61 7.78 -13.12
CA LEU A 7 5.96 6.51 -13.47
C LEU A 7 5.38 5.83 -12.21
N LEU A 8 6.15 5.81 -11.12
CA LEU A 8 5.70 5.26 -9.83
C LEU A 8 4.45 6.00 -9.32
N VAL A 9 4.47 7.34 -9.34
CA VAL A 9 3.34 8.18 -8.93
C VAL A 9 2.09 7.86 -9.76
N ALA A 10 2.24 7.72 -11.08
CA ALA A 10 1.11 7.42 -11.96
C ALA A 10 0.49 6.04 -11.66
N ILE A 11 1.33 5.01 -11.50
CA ILE A 11 0.89 3.65 -11.15
C ILE A 11 0.14 3.67 -9.81
N TYR A 12 0.71 4.34 -8.81
CA TYR A 12 0.10 4.41 -7.48
C TYR A 12 -1.19 5.21 -7.43
N SER A 13 -1.30 6.28 -8.23
CA SER A 13 -2.53 7.07 -8.32
C SER A 13 -3.66 6.23 -8.91
N ILE A 14 -3.39 5.47 -9.97
CA ILE A 14 -4.36 4.56 -10.59
C ILE A 14 -4.78 3.47 -9.60
N TRP A 15 -3.82 2.85 -8.91
CA TRP A 15 -4.08 1.80 -7.93
C TRP A 15 -4.94 2.29 -6.76
N THR A 16 -4.64 3.48 -6.22
CA THR A 16 -5.40 4.10 -5.14
C THR A 16 -6.86 4.37 -5.56
N LEU A 17 -7.06 4.91 -6.77
CA LEU A 17 -8.40 5.16 -7.31
C LEU A 17 -9.20 3.86 -7.50
N SER A 18 -8.57 2.82 -8.07
CA SER A 18 -9.22 1.51 -8.24
C SER A 18 -9.62 0.89 -6.91
N LEU A 19 -8.78 1.03 -5.88
CA LEU A 19 -9.09 0.56 -4.54
C LEU A 19 -10.28 1.29 -3.95
N VAL A 20 -10.25 2.63 -3.91
CA VAL A 20 -11.38 3.44 -3.39
C VAL A 20 -12.69 3.04 -4.09
N TYR A 21 -12.65 2.84 -5.41
CA TYR A 21 -13.80 2.38 -6.18
C TYR A 21 -14.30 0.99 -5.74
N SER A 22 -13.38 0.04 -5.52
CA SER A 22 -13.73 -1.31 -5.04
C SER A 22 -14.29 -1.32 -3.61
N MET A 23 -13.82 -0.45 -2.71
CA MET A 23 -14.35 -0.38 -1.34
C MET A 23 -15.78 0.17 -1.32
N VAL A 24 -16.07 1.18 -2.14
CA VAL A 24 -17.42 1.78 -2.25
C VAL A 24 -18.43 0.79 -2.85
N ALA A 25 -17.95 -0.15 -3.67
CA ALA A 25 -18.78 -1.16 -4.33
C ALA A 25 -19.03 -2.42 -3.48
N SER A 26 -18.34 -2.61 -2.35
CA SER A 26 -18.43 -3.81 -1.50
C SER A 26 -19.37 -3.60 -0.30
N GLU A 27 -20.29 -4.53 -0.07
CA GLU A 27 -21.16 -4.55 1.12
C GLU A 27 -20.40 -4.96 2.41
N GLU A 28 -19.23 -5.60 2.28
CA GLU A 28 -18.33 -5.95 3.40
C GLU A 28 -17.39 -4.78 3.76
N VAL A 29 -17.99 -3.74 4.34
CA VAL A 29 -17.31 -2.47 4.63
C VAL A 29 -16.29 -2.59 5.78
N SER A 30 -16.47 -3.53 6.71
CA SER A 30 -15.75 -3.55 8.01
C SER A 30 -14.23 -3.80 7.89
N LEU A 31 -13.81 -4.89 7.24
CA LEU A 31 -12.38 -5.18 7.10
C LEU A 31 -11.71 -4.28 6.07
N THR A 32 -12.44 -3.98 5.00
CA THR A 32 -12.02 -3.17 3.87
C THR A 32 -11.69 -1.74 4.31
N VAL A 33 -12.56 -1.10 5.10
CA VAL A 33 -12.32 0.25 5.64
C VAL A 33 -11.19 0.27 6.66
N ALA A 34 -11.02 -0.77 7.47
CA ALA A 34 -9.98 -0.83 8.49
C ALA A 34 -8.55 -0.93 7.89
N THR A 35 -8.39 -1.47 6.69
CA THR A 35 -7.09 -1.62 6.01
C THR A 35 -6.82 -0.52 4.98
N LEU A 36 -7.86 0.23 4.59
CA LEU A 36 -7.83 1.33 3.63
C LEU A 36 -6.74 2.38 3.90
N PRO A 37 -6.55 2.89 5.14
CA PRO A 37 -5.51 3.88 5.41
C PRO A 37 -4.11 3.34 5.14
N PHE A 38 -3.87 2.06 5.46
CA PHE A 38 -2.57 1.43 5.24
C PHE A 38 -2.29 1.25 3.75
N ILE A 39 -3.30 0.77 3.02
CA ILE A 39 -3.25 0.60 1.58
C ILE A 39 -2.99 1.95 0.90
N VAL A 40 -3.72 3.01 1.26
CA VAL A 40 -3.57 4.33 0.63
C VAL A 40 -2.25 5.02 0.98
N THR A 41 -1.74 4.84 2.20
CA THR A 41 -0.52 5.53 2.65
C THR A 41 0.77 4.84 2.21
N PHE A 42 0.74 3.52 1.99
CA PHE A 42 1.91 2.74 1.55
C PHE A 42 2.59 3.30 0.27
N PRO A 43 1.86 3.61 -0.82
CA PRO A 43 2.41 4.26 -2.01
C PRO A 43 3.24 5.51 -1.72
N PHE A 44 2.74 6.36 -0.84
CA PHE A 44 3.41 7.59 -0.45
C PHE A 44 4.64 7.28 0.38
N GLY A 45 4.58 6.29 1.27
CA GLY A 45 5.73 5.77 2.01
C GLY A 45 6.86 5.36 1.08
N LEU A 46 6.56 4.52 0.08
CA LEU A 46 7.56 4.07 -0.90
C LEU A 46 8.14 5.20 -1.77
N LEU A 47 7.32 6.16 -2.16
CA LEU A 47 7.80 7.33 -2.90
C LEU A 47 8.74 8.19 -2.06
N ILE A 48 8.40 8.39 -0.79
CA ILE A 48 9.22 9.13 0.16
C ILE A 48 10.52 8.38 0.43
N SER A 49 10.48 7.07 0.66
CA SER A 49 11.67 6.26 0.92
C SER A 49 12.58 6.15 -0.31
N ALA A 50 12.02 5.98 -1.51
CA ALA A 50 12.78 6.04 -2.75
C ALA A 50 13.47 7.40 -2.97
N SER A 51 12.80 8.50 -2.58
CA SER A 51 13.38 9.84 -2.65
C SER A 51 14.45 10.07 -1.57
N ALA A 52 14.29 9.44 -0.41
CA ALA A 52 15.21 9.54 0.73
C ALA A 52 16.47 8.69 0.56
N GLU A 53 16.46 7.68 -0.30
CA GLU A 53 17.60 6.79 -0.58
C GLU A 53 18.89 7.55 -0.96
N ALA A 54 18.75 8.69 -1.67
CA ALA A 54 19.88 9.54 -2.03
C ALA A 54 20.58 10.18 -0.82
N PHE A 55 19.88 10.31 0.31
CA PHE A 55 20.37 10.92 1.55
C PHE A 55 20.65 9.87 2.63
N MET A 56 19.94 8.74 2.60
CA MET A 56 20.05 7.62 3.54
C MET A 56 20.02 6.30 2.76
N PRO A 57 21.19 5.80 2.29
CA PRO A 57 21.26 4.55 1.56
C PRO A 57 20.72 3.37 2.37
N GLY A 58 19.93 2.50 1.74
CA GLY A 58 19.28 1.34 2.32
C GLY A 58 17.88 1.59 2.87
N ILE A 59 17.41 2.85 2.95
CA ILE A 59 16.09 3.17 3.52
C ILE A 59 14.94 2.65 2.65
N PHE A 60 15.09 2.68 1.31
CA PHE A 60 14.09 2.14 0.40
C PHE A 60 13.92 0.63 0.57
N GLN A 61 15.03 -0.08 0.77
CA GLN A 61 15.03 -1.53 0.94
C GLN A 61 14.41 -1.94 2.29
N ILE A 62 14.65 -1.16 3.34
CA ILE A 62 14.00 -1.34 4.65
C ILE A 62 12.48 -1.11 4.53
N ASP A 63 12.06 -0.08 3.82
CA ASP A 63 10.63 0.25 3.63
C ASP A 63 9.87 -0.82 2.81
N ILE A 64 10.51 -1.36 1.76
CA ILE A 64 9.99 -2.52 1.02
C ILE A 64 9.79 -3.71 1.96
N LEU A 65 10.79 -4.01 2.79
CA LEU A 65 10.76 -5.18 3.67
C LEU A 65 9.69 -5.04 4.77
N LEU A 66 9.58 -3.85 5.36
CA LEU A 66 8.51 -3.52 6.31
C LEU A 66 7.15 -3.63 5.66
N THR A 67 6.98 -3.14 4.44
CA THR A 67 5.69 -3.28 3.76
C THR A 67 5.37 -4.72 3.44
N ALA A 68 6.33 -5.52 2.97
CA ALA A 68 6.09 -6.94 2.71
C ALA A 68 5.58 -7.65 3.97
N VAL A 69 6.18 -7.37 5.14
CA VAL A 69 5.74 -7.92 6.43
C VAL A 69 4.32 -7.47 6.76
N VAL A 70 4.01 -6.17 6.70
CA VAL A 70 2.67 -5.69 7.05
C VAL A 70 1.62 -6.16 6.04
N GLY A 71 1.94 -6.20 4.75
CA GLY A 71 1.07 -6.72 3.70
C GLY A 71 0.67 -8.18 3.95
N ILE A 72 1.63 -9.03 4.35
CA ILE A 72 1.35 -10.41 4.74
C ILE A 72 0.42 -10.46 5.96
N LEU A 73 0.66 -9.65 7.00
CA LEU A 73 -0.18 -9.62 8.19
C LEU A 73 -1.63 -9.18 7.87
N LEU A 74 -1.79 -8.17 7.01
CA LEU A 74 -3.10 -7.73 6.54
C LEU A 74 -3.79 -8.80 5.70
N PHE A 75 -3.05 -9.49 4.83
CA PHE A 75 -3.59 -10.60 4.03
C PHE A 75 -4.07 -11.75 4.91
N VAL A 76 -3.27 -12.19 5.89
CA VAL A 76 -3.66 -13.24 6.85
C VAL A 76 -4.94 -12.83 7.61
N ARG A 77 -5.02 -11.57 8.05
CA ARG A 77 -6.22 -11.05 8.71
C ARG A 77 -7.44 -11.06 7.79
N TRP A 78 -7.26 -10.75 6.51
CA TRP A 78 -8.33 -10.76 5.51
C TRP A 78 -8.84 -12.18 5.24
N VAL A 79 -7.94 -13.15 5.08
CA VAL A 79 -8.28 -14.58 4.96
C VAL A 79 -9.05 -15.09 6.20
N MET A 80 -8.59 -14.73 7.40
CA MET A 80 -9.27 -15.12 8.65
C MET A 80 -10.69 -14.56 8.77
N ALA A 81 -10.95 -13.37 8.22
CA ALA A 81 -12.29 -12.81 8.18
C ALA A 81 -13.20 -13.58 7.23
N ILE A 82 -12.73 -13.89 6.02
CA ILE A 82 -13.50 -14.64 5.01
C ILE A 82 -13.80 -16.07 5.47
N VAL A 83 -12.87 -16.73 6.16
CA VAL A 83 -13.03 -18.11 6.66
C VAL A 83 -13.84 -18.17 7.97
N GLY A 84 -13.94 -17.05 8.69
CA GLY A 84 -14.66 -16.94 9.96
C GLY A 84 -16.16 -16.65 9.80
N GLU A 85 -16.60 -16.25 8.62
CA GLU A 85 -18.00 -16.20 8.18
C GLU A 85 -18.43 -17.54 7.55
#